data_AF-A0A0R3LEU2-F1
#
_entry.id   AF-A0A0R3LEU2-F1
#
_cell.length_a   1.000
_cell.length_b   1.000
_cell.length_c   1.000
_cell.angle_alpha   90.00
_cell.angle_beta   90.00
_cell.angle_gamma   90.00
#
_symmetry.space_group_name_H-M   'P 1'
#
loop_
_entity.id
_entity.type
_entity.pdbx_description
1 polymer ?
#
loop_
_entity_poly.entity_id
_entity_poly.type
_entity_poly.pdbx_seq_one_letter_code
_entity_poly.pdbx_strand_id
1 'polypeptide(L)'
;MASTVPPRDWTDIRWPDIAKAGTKADAARWIAVLPLAATEQHGPHLPLETDVLIGEAYLARVRELLPVALPVTFLPLQPVGISTEHIDYAGTQTLPTEVALKEWMAIGKSVARSGIRKLVIVTSHGGNSAAMSLVAQDLRAHHGLLVVTTSWSRFGTPDGLFSAEELRHGIHGGAVETSIMLARYPHTVRKEAIADFRPASIAMEKKFRWLSAHRPVPFAWQAQDLNESGAVGDATKASAEKGEQLLDHGARAFCELLDDVDKFDPELFLRKA
;
A
#
# COMPACT_ATOMS: atom_id res chain seq x y z
N MET A 1 -8.70 -24.14 24.92
CA MET A 1 -7.62 -23.13 24.95
C MET A 1 -8.05 -22.01 24.02
N ALA A 2 -7.90 -20.74 24.42
CA ALA A 2 -8.21 -19.63 23.52
C ALA A 2 -7.29 -19.70 22.29
N SER A 3 -7.82 -19.43 21.10
CA SER A 3 -7.02 -19.32 19.87
C SER A 3 -5.95 -18.25 20.08
N THR A 4 -4.69 -18.57 19.81
CA THR A 4 -3.58 -17.61 19.82
C THR A 4 -3.57 -16.71 18.57
N VAL A 5 -4.43 -17.02 17.59
CA VAL A 5 -4.61 -16.26 16.34
C VAL A 5 -5.84 -15.35 16.48
N PRO A 6 -5.73 -14.05 16.18
CA PRO A 6 -6.85 -13.11 16.22
C PRO A 6 -7.82 -13.33 15.05
N PRO A 7 -9.07 -12.83 15.15
CA PRO A 7 -9.88 -12.53 13.99
C PRO A 7 -9.09 -11.77 12.92
N ARG A 8 -9.32 -12.11 11.64
CA ARG A 8 -8.61 -11.48 10.52
C ARG A 8 -8.90 -9.99 10.43
N ASP A 9 -10.11 -9.56 10.73
CA ASP A 9 -10.45 -8.14 10.73
C ASP A 9 -10.46 -7.61 12.16
N TRP A 10 -9.79 -6.48 12.38
CA TRP A 10 -9.64 -5.86 13.70
C TRP A 10 -11.00 -5.59 14.37
N THR A 11 -12.00 -5.23 13.56
CA THR A 11 -13.36 -4.89 14.02
C THR A 11 -14.15 -6.10 14.51
N ASP A 12 -13.72 -7.32 14.16
CA ASP A 12 -14.35 -8.55 14.63
C ASP A 12 -13.83 -8.98 16.01
N ILE A 13 -12.79 -8.30 16.52
CA ILE A 13 -12.22 -8.56 17.82
C ILE A 13 -13.18 -8.07 18.91
N ARG A 14 -13.61 -8.98 19.78
CA ARG A 14 -14.32 -8.61 21.01
C ARG A 14 -13.28 -8.06 21.99
N TRP A 15 -13.41 -6.79 22.39
CA TRP A 15 -12.42 -6.14 23.27
C TRP A 15 -12.06 -6.91 24.56
N PRO A 16 -12.97 -7.68 25.21
CA PRO A 16 -12.57 -8.48 26.37
C PRO A 16 -11.59 -9.59 26.01
N ASP A 17 -11.57 -10.06 24.77
CA ASP A 17 -10.66 -11.11 24.31
C ASP A 17 -9.25 -10.57 24.10
N ILE A 18 -9.05 -9.28 23.80
CA ILE A 18 -7.72 -8.66 23.85
C ILE A 18 -7.21 -8.60 25.30
N ALA A 19 -8.11 -8.32 26.25
CA ALA A 19 -7.77 -8.27 27.67
C ALA A 19 -7.63 -9.66 28.32
N LYS A 20 -8.30 -10.68 27.75
CA LYS A 20 -8.38 -12.08 28.26
C LYS A 20 -7.56 -13.09 27.47
N ALA A 21 -7.05 -12.76 26.28
CA ALA A 21 -6.04 -13.53 25.56
C ALA A 21 -4.74 -13.50 26.38
N GLY A 22 -4.70 -14.37 27.38
CA GLY A 22 -3.52 -14.97 27.99
C GLY A 22 -2.28 -14.08 28.10
N THR A 23 -2.32 -13.05 28.94
CA THR A 23 -1.21 -12.12 29.21
C THR A 23 -0.83 -11.24 28.01
N LYS A 24 -0.21 -10.08 28.27
CA LYS A 24 0.39 -9.24 27.22
C LYS A 24 1.31 -10.01 26.24
N ALA A 25 1.74 -11.22 26.58
CA ALA A 25 2.59 -12.06 25.74
C ALA A 25 1.87 -12.65 24.51
N ASP A 26 0.57 -12.97 24.58
CA ASP A 26 -0.16 -13.52 23.42
C ASP A 26 -0.39 -12.45 22.36
N ALA A 27 -0.87 -11.27 22.76
CA ALA A 27 -1.05 -10.13 21.86
C ALA A 27 0.29 -9.64 21.27
N ALA A 28 1.40 -9.80 21.99
CA ALA A 28 2.73 -9.43 21.49
C ALA A 28 3.16 -10.25 20.27
N ARG A 29 2.59 -11.45 20.07
CA ARG A 29 2.81 -12.25 18.86
C ARG A 29 2.00 -11.77 17.65
N TRP A 30 0.91 -11.05 17.86
CA TRP A 30 0.05 -10.63 16.77
C TRP A 30 0.74 -9.63 15.85
N ILE A 31 0.35 -9.66 14.58
CA ILE A 31 0.77 -8.70 13.56
C ILE A 31 -0.46 -7.90 13.17
N ALA A 32 -0.43 -6.60 13.50
CA ALA A 32 -1.41 -5.65 13.02
C ALA A 32 -1.00 -5.18 11.61
N VAL A 33 -1.95 -5.12 10.67
CA VAL A 33 -1.74 -4.57 9.34
C VAL A 33 -2.59 -3.30 9.18
N LEU A 34 -1.96 -2.15 8.96
CA LEU A 34 -2.63 -0.88 8.66
C LEU A 34 -2.59 -0.61 7.15
N PRO A 35 -3.74 -0.72 6.44
CA PRO A 35 -3.82 -0.38 5.03
C PRO A 35 -3.99 1.12 4.83
N LEU A 36 -3.20 1.71 3.94
CA LEU A 36 -3.32 3.10 3.51
C LEU A 36 -3.60 3.17 2.01
N ALA A 37 -4.60 3.93 1.59
CA ALA A 37 -4.92 4.18 0.20
C ALA A 37 -4.93 5.69 -0.09
N ALA A 38 -5.60 6.09 -1.17
CA ALA A 38 -5.92 7.47 -1.48
C ALA A 38 -7.25 7.57 -2.24
N THR A 39 -7.80 8.79 -2.26
CA THR A 39 -8.92 9.18 -3.10
C THR A 39 -8.42 10.25 -4.06
N GLU A 40 -8.07 9.87 -5.27
CA GLU A 40 -7.39 10.75 -6.23
C GLU A 40 -7.67 10.37 -7.68
N GLN A 41 -7.52 11.36 -8.58
CA GLN A 41 -7.66 11.15 -10.02
C GLN A 41 -6.77 10.00 -10.51
N HIS A 42 -7.23 9.19 -11.46
CA HIS A 42 -6.44 8.17 -12.15
C HIS A 42 -6.70 8.24 -13.67
N GLY A 43 -6.61 9.45 -14.21
CA GLY A 43 -6.95 9.75 -15.59
C GLY A 43 -8.46 9.67 -15.89
N PRO A 44 -8.82 9.74 -17.18
CA PRO A 44 -10.21 9.75 -17.61
C PRO A 44 -10.85 8.36 -17.60
N HIS A 45 -10.14 7.26 -17.36
CA HIS A 45 -10.69 5.90 -17.44
C HIS A 45 -10.93 5.21 -16.10
N LEU A 46 -10.23 5.61 -15.03
CA LEU A 46 -10.36 5.01 -13.70
C LEU A 46 -11.07 5.95 -12.70
N PRO A 47 -11.74 5.40 -11.68
CA PRO A 47 -12.45 6.20 -10.68
C PRO A 47 -11.51 6.83 -9.64
N LEU A 48 -12.01 7.81 -8.88
CA LEU A 48 -11.26 8.45 -7.78
C LEU A 48 -10.86 7.47 -6.65
N GLU A 49 -11.57 6.36 -6.53
CA GLU A 49 -11.37 5.33 -5.51
C GLU A 49 -10.39 4.22 -5.96
N THR A 50 -9.64 4.42 -7.05
CA THR A 50 -8.77 3.38 -7.63
C THR A 50 -7.82 2.77 -6.60
N ASP A 51 -7.12 3.58 -5.80
CA ASP A 51 -6.22 3.06 -4.77
C ASP A 51 -6.95 2.30 -3.66
N VAL A 52 -8.16 2.73 -3.30
CA VAL A 52 -9.00 2.02 -2.31
C VAL A 52 -9.34 0.64 -2.86
N LEU A 53 -9.84 0.57 -4.09
CA LEU A 53 -10.23 -0.67 -4.74
C LEU A 53 -9.02 -1.60 -4.97
N ILE A 54 -7.87 -1.09 -5.40
CA ILE A 54 -6.63 -1.88 -5.50
C ILE A 54 -6.23 -2.43 -4.14
N GLY A 55 -6.25 -1.58 -3.10
CA GLY A 55 -5.95 -1.99 -1.73
C GLY A 55 -6.87 -3.10 -1.23
N GLU A 56 -8.18 -2.98 -1.47
CA GLU A 56 -9.18 -4.00 -1.12
C GLU A 56 -8.98 -5.31 -1.88
N ALA A 57 -8.82 -5.25 -3.20
CA ALA A 57 -8.57 -6.43 -4.04
C ALA A 57 -7.30 -7.18 -3.60
N TYR A 58 -6.22 -6.44 -3.37
CA TYR A 58 -4.96 -6.98 -2.91
C TYR A 58 -5.11 -7.67 -1.55
N LEU A 59 -5.75 -6.99 -0.60
CA LEU A 59 -5.95 -7.50 0.75
C LEU A 59 -6.96 -8.65 0.83
N ALA A 60 -7.92 -8.72 -0.09
CA ALA A 60 -8.80 -9.87 -0.25
C ALA A 60 -7.98 -11.10 -0.70
N ARG A 61 -7.11 -10.94 -1.70
CA ARG A 61 -6.24 -12.04 -2.16
C ARG A 61 -5.26 -12.48 -1.09
N VAL A 62 -4.70 -11.55 -0.32
CA VAL A 62 -3.87 -11.87 0.85
C VAL A 62 -4.64 -12.74 1.84
N ARG A 63 -5.88 -12.39 2.20
CA ARG A 63 -6.70 -13.17 3.15
C ARG A 63 -6.94 -14.60 2.68
N GLU A 64 -7.14 -14.81 1.37
CA GLU A 64 -7.32 -16.14 0.79
C GLU A 64 -6.06 -17.02 0.91
N LEU A 65 -4.88 -16.41 0.78
CA LEU A 65 -3.60 -17.12 0.78
C LEU A 65 -2.96 -17.25 2.17
N LEU A 66 -3.39 -16.43 3.12
CA LEU A 66 -2.75 -16.29 4.42
C LEU A 66 -2.88 -17.57 5.27
N PRO A 67 -1.77 -18.20 5.69
CA PRO A 67 -1.80 -19.39 6.54
C PRO A 67 -2.63 -19.17 7.81
N VAL A 68 -3.53 -20.13 8.11
CA VAL A 68 -4.44 -20.08 9.27
C VAL A 68 -3.71 -19.87 10.60
N ALA A 69 -2.48 -20.37 10.72
CA ALA A 69 -1.67 -20.26 11.93
C ALA A 69 -0.99 -18.89 12.13
N LEU A 70 -0.85 -18.07 11.08
CA LEU A 70 -0.19 -16.76 11.22
C LEU A 70 -1.11 -15.79 12.01
N PRO A 71 -0.64 -15.15 13.08
CA PRO A 71 -1.47 -14.34 13.98
C PRO A 71 -1.68 -12.91 13.46
N VAL A 72 -2.24 -12.76 12.26
CA VAL A 72 -2.40 -11.46 11.58
C VAL A 72 -3.83 -10.96 11.69
N THR A 73 -3.98 -9.66 11.96
CA THR A 73 -5.24 -8.91 11.94
C THR A 73 -5.10 -7.61 11.15
N PHE A 74 -6.13 -7.23 10.39
CA PHE A 74 -6.14 -6.08 9.50
C PHE A 74 -7.01 -4.97 10.11
N LEU A 75 -6.42 -3.78 10.27
CA LEU A 75 -7.15 -2.57 10.63
C LEU A 75 -8.02 -2.10 9.47
N PRO A 76 -9.04 -1.24 9.73
CA PRO A 76 -9.77 -0.58 8.66
C PRO A 76 -8.82 0.15 7.70
N LEU A 77 -9.08 0.01 6.40
CA LEU A 77 -8.35 0.73 5.36
C LEU A 77 -8.58 2.24 5.51
N GLN A 78 -7.52 3.03 5.38
CA GLN A 78 -7.60 4.49 5.40
C GLN A 78 -7.79 4.98 3.94
N PRO A 79 -8.97 5.51 3.57
CA PRO A 79 -9.30 5.79 2.16
C PRO A 79 -8.76 7.13 1.64
N VAL A 80 -8.32 8.02 2.54
CA VAL A 80 -7.73 9.31 2.19
C VAL A 80 -6.33 9.37 2.75
N GLY A 81 -5.35 9.53 1.87
CA GLY A 81 -3.92 9.60 2.17
C GLY A 81 -3.34 10.97 1.83
N ILE A 82 -2.07 10.97 1.40
CA ILE A 82 -1.36 12.15 0.91
C ILE A 82 -1.25 12.06 -0.61
N SER A 83 -2.03 12.87 -1.31
CA SER A 83 -2.17 12.93 -2.77
C SER A 83 -1.84 14.34 -3.28
N THR A 84 -0.77 14.92 -2.74
CA THR A 84 -0.40 16.33 -2.99
C THR A 84 0.00 16.57 -4.44
N GLU A 85 0.56 15.56 -5.08
CA GLU A 85 0.93 15.52 -6.49
C GLU A 85 -0.30 15.46 -7.44
N HIS A 86 -1.51 15.21 -6.92
CA HIS A 86 -2.78 15.13 -7.66
C HIS A 86 -3.74 16.28 -7.32
N ILE A 87 -3.31 17.31 -6.59
CA ILE A 87 -4.17 18.32 -5.94
C ILE A 87 -4.96 19.20 -6.93
N ASP A 88 -4.44 19.40 -8.15
CA ASP A 88 -5.07 20.25 -9.17
C ASP A 88 -6.26 19.58 -9.88
N TYR A 89 -6.52 18.31 -9.59
CA TYR A 89 -7.60 17.54 -10.22
C TYR A 89 -8.84 17.48 -9.33
N ALA A 90 -9.99 17.85 -9.91
CA ALA A 90 -11.25 17.91 -9.19
C ALA A 90 -11.65 16.54 -8.62
N GLY A 91 -12.03 16.52 -7.35
CA GLY A 91 -12.46 15.32 -6.63
C GLY A 91 -11.35 14.61 -5.86
N THR A 92 -10.06 14.92 -6.11
CA THR A 92 -8.95 14.47 -5.26
C THR A 92 -9.15 14.97 -3.83
N GLN A 93 -9.03 14.05 -2.86
CA GLN A 93 -9.01 14.36 -1.44
C GLN A 93 -7.64 14.00 -0.89
N THR A 94 -6.95 14.98 -0.30
CA THR A 94 -5.63 14.79 0.30
C THR A 94 -5.59 15.34 1.70
N LEU A 95 -5.00 14.58 2.63
CA LEU A 95 -4.64 15.09 3.95
C LEU A 95 -3.41 15.99 3.84
N PRO A 96 -3.35 17.10 4.60
CA PRO A 96 -2.08 17.75 4.91
C PRO A 96 -1.13 16.73 5.55
N THR A 97 0.16 16.77 5.19
CA THR A 97 1.13 15.76 5.63
C THR A 97 1.17 15.64 7.16
N GLU A 98 1.13 16.76 7.87
CA GLU A 98 1.13 16.80 9.33
C GLU A 98 -0.13 16.19 9.97
N VAL A 99 -1.26 16.19 9.26
CA VAL A 99 -2.50 15.54 9.71
C VAL A 99 -2.38 14.03 9.53
N ALA A 100 -1.93 13.57 8.37
CA ALA A 100 -1.69 12.15 8.09
C ALA A 100 -0.69 11.54 9.08
N LEU A 101 0.43 12.23 9.35
CA LEU A 101 1.40 11.81 10.35
C LEU A 101 0.77 11.66 11.75
N LYS A 102 -0.02 12.66 12.20
CA LYS A 102 -0.68 12.61 13.51
C LYS A 102 -1.69 11.48 13.61
N GLU A 103 -2.49 11.28 12.58
CA GLU A 103 -3.52 10.25 12.50
C GLU A 103 -2.90 8.85 12.56
N TRP A 104 -1.96 8.55 11.65
CA TRP A 104 -1.34 7.22 11.59
C TRP A 104 -0.49 6.93 12.83
N MET A 105 0.15 7.94 13.43
CA MET A 105 0.77 7.81 14.75
C MET A 105 -0.24 7.47 15.84
N ALA A 106 -1.42 8.10 15.85
CA ALA A 106 -2.46 7.84 16.85
C ALA A 106 -3.03 6.40 16.73
N ILE A 107 -3.19 5.91 15.50
CA ILE A 107 -3.58 4.53 15.21
C ILE A 107 -2.50 3.57 15.72
N GLY A 108 -1.23 3.76 15.32
CA GLY A 108 -0.12 2.91 15.77
C GLY A 108 0.08 2.91 17.30
N LYS A 109 -0.11 4.06 17.96
CA LYS A 109 -0.13 4.16 19.43
C LYS A 109 -1.24 3.33 20.06
N SER A 110 -2.41 3.28 19.42
CA SER A 110 -3.54 2.48 19.90
C SER A 110 -3.29 1.00 19.73
N VAL A 111 -2.66 0.58 18.61
CA VAL A 111 -2.18 -0.79 18.42
C VAL A 111 -1.18 -1.19 19.51
N ALA A 112 -0.16 -0.35 19.77
CA ALA A 112 0.82 -0.60 20.82
C ALA A 112 0.18 -0.71 22.22
N ARG A 113 -0.80 0.15 22.52
CA ARG A 113 -1.52 0.15 23.81
C ARG A 113 -2.31 -1.15 24.03
N SER A 114 -2.73 -1.83 22.96
CA SER A 114 -3.38 -3.15 23.01
C SER A 114 -2.41 -4.30 23.29
N GLY A 115 -1.10 -4.04 23.44
CA GLY A 115 -0.08 -5.05 23.74
C GLY A 115 0.58 -5.66 22.50
N ILE A 116 0.13 -5.30 21.30
CA ILE A 116 0.72 -5.74 20.03
C ILE A 116 2.09 -5.09 19.84
N ARG A 117 3.06 -5.86 19.34
CA ARG A 117 4.45 -5.40 19.16
C ARG A 117 4.89 -5.33 17.70
N LYS A 118 4.08 -5.79 16.76
CA LYS A 118 4.38 -5.83 15.32
C LYS A 118 3.29 -5.13 14.52
N LEU A 119 3.68 -4.15 13.71
CA LEU A 119 2.80 -3.38 12.83
C LEU A 119 3.38 -3.39 11.42
N VAL A 120 2.57 -3.76 10.44
CA VAL A 120 2.89 -3.62 9.02
C VAL A 120 2.00 -2.52 8.45
N ILE A 121 2.58 -1.45 7.95
CA ILE A 121 1.87 -0.40 7.22
C ILE A 121 2.05 -0.71 5.73
N VAL A 122 0.95 -1.02 5.05
CA VAL A 122 0.94 -1.35 3.62
C VAL A 122 0.12 -0.32 2.88
N THR A 123 0.63 0.19 1.76
CA THR A 123 -0.09 1.19 0.97
C THR A 123 -0.38 0.76 -0.47
N SER A 124 -1.55 1.16 -0.99
CA SER A 124 -1.88 1.14 -2.42
C SER A 124 -1.37 2.36 -3.19
N HIS A 125 -1.11 3.47 -2.48
CA HIS A 125 -0.75 4.76 -3.07
C HIS A 125 0.71 5.15 -2.80
N GLY A 126 1.42 5.59 -3.85
CA GLY A 126 2.82 6.00 -3.78
C GLY A 126 3.07 7.18 -2.84
N GLY A 127 2.21 8.21 -2.86
CA GLY A 127 2.37 9.46 -2.11
C GLY A 127 2.43 9.29 -0.59
N ASN A 128 1.88 8.20 -0.06
CA ASN A 128 1.94 7.87 1.37
C ASN A 128 3.33 7.43 1.86
N SER A 129 4.21 6.98 0.97
CA SER A 129 5.43 6.22 1.31
C SER A 129 6.42 6.98 2.22
N ALA A 130 6.62 8.27 1.97
CA ALA A 130 7.53 9.09 2.76
C ALA A 130 7.01 9.30 4.19
N ALA A 131 5.73 9.66 4.32
CA ALA A 131 5.10 9.93 5.60
C ALA A 131 4.96 8.65 6.45
N MET A 132 4.55 7.53 5.86
CA MET A 132 4.47 6.26 6.61
C MET A 132 5.83 5.78 7.12
N SER A 133 6.92 6.11 6.43
CA SER A 133 8.28 5.80 6.88
C SER A 133 8.67 6.61 8.12
N LEU A 134 8.28 7.89 8.19
CA LEU A 134 8.46 8.73 9.39
C LEU A 134 7.64 8.18 10.57
N VAL A 135 6.37 7.81 10.32
CA VAL A 135 5.49 7.19 11.32
C VAL A 135 6.11 5.90 11.86
N ALA A 136 6.63 5.04 10.98
CA ALA A 136 7.26 3.79 11.37
C ALA A 136 8.48 4.01 12.28
N GLN A 137 9.33 4.97 11.93
CA GLN A 137 10.51 5.32 12.73
C GLN A 137 10.11 5.84 14.11
N ASP A 138 9.12 6.73 14.21
CA ASP A 138 8.67 7.29 15.48
C ASP A 138 7.96 6.27 16.37
N LEU A 139 7.13 5.40 15.79
CA LEU A 139 6.50 4.30 16.50
C LEU A 139 7.54 3.30 17.03
N ARG A 140 8.58 3.02 16.24
CA ARG A 140 9.71 2.21 16.67
C ARG A 140 10.42 2.84 17.86
N ALA A 141 10.82 4.11 17.73
CA ALA A 141 11.63 4.81 18.71
C ALA A 141 10.89 5.04 20.04
N HIS A 142 9.61 5.43 19.99
CA HIS A 142 8.85 5.86 21.17
C HIS A 142 7.94 4.80 21.76
N HIS A 143 7.58 3.76 21.00
CA HIS A 143 6.64 2.72 21.43
C HIS A 143 7.22 1.30 21.33
N GLY A 144 8.46 1.13 20.87
CA GLY A 144 9.13 -0.17 20.83
C GLY A 144 8.46 -1.17 19.89
N LEU A 145 7.65 -0.71 18.94
CA LEU A 145 7.06 -1.56 17.91
C LEU A 145 8.13 -2.00 16.91
N LEU A 146 8.03 -3.21 16.37
CA LEU A 146 8.55 -3.50 15.04
C LEU A 146 7.56 -2.92 14.04
N VAL A 147 7.99 -1.92 13.26
CA VAL A 147 7.14 -1.35 12.21
C VAL A 147 7.79 -1.58 10.85
N VAL A 148 7.06 -2.25 9.96
CA VAL A 148 7.47 -2.52 8.58
C VAL A 148 6.59 -1.71 7.64
N THR A 149 7.20 -1.08 6.66
CA THR A 149 6.51 -0.28 5.62
C THR A 149 6.68 -0.94 4.27
N THR A 150 5.59 -1.10 3.52
CA THR A 150 5.63 -1.66 2.15
C THR A 150 4.47 -1.14 1.29
N SER A 151 4.50 -1.43 -0.01
CA SER A 151 3.37 -1.21 -0.92
C SER A 151 2.98 -2.51 -1.60
N TRP A 152 1.75 -2.60 -2.13
CA TRP A 152 1.32 -3.73 -2.97
C TRP A 152 2.27 -3.98 -4.16
N SER A 153 2.84 -2.90 -4.70
CA SER A 153 3.77 -2.92 -5.84
C SER A 153 5.23 -3.20 -5.45
N ARG A 154 5.58 -3.24 -4.16
CA ARG A 154 6.97 -3.34 -3.69
C ARG A 154 7.66 -4.64 -4.09
N PHE A 155 6.88 -5.70 -4.29
CA PHE A 155 7.36 -7.03 -4.66
C PHE A 155 7.57 -7.21 -6.17
N GLY A 156 7.43 -6.13 -6.94
CA GLY A 156 7.57 -6.16 -8.39
C GLY A 156 6.40 -6.87 -9.07
N THR A 157 6.61 -7.25 -10.32
CA THR A 157 5.63 -7.96 -11.16
C THR A 157 6.27 -9.23 -11.71
N PRO A 158 5.48 -10.24 -12.09
CA PRO A 158 6.00 -11.39 -12.85
C PRO A 158 6.81 -10.94 -14.07
N ASP A 159 7.92 -11.64 -14.34
CA ASP A 159 8.83 -11.31 -15.44
C ASP A 159 8.09 -11.32 -16.79
N GLY A 160 8.30 -10.26 -17.58
CA GLY A 160 7.71 -10.12 -18.91
C GLY A 160 6.22 -9.76 -18.94
N LEU A 161 5.56 -9.58 -17.78
CA LEU A 161 4.14 -9.22 -17.73
C LEU A 161 3.85 -7.83 -18.30
N PHE A 162 4.79 -6.89 -18.08
CA PHE A 162 4.76 -5.52 -18.58
C PHE A 162 6.09 -5.17 -19.27
N SER A 163 6.04 -4.19 -20.17
CA SER A 163 7.26 -3.70 -20.82
C SER A 163 8.15 -2.98 -19.81
N ALA A 164 9.46 -2.94 -20.07
CA ALA A 164 10.39 -2.18 -19.23
C ALA A 164 10.09 -0.67 -19.23
N GLU A 165 9.55 -0.13 -20.33
CA GLU A 165 9.10 1.27 -20.39
C GLU A 165 7.93 1.50 -19.43
N GLU A 166 6.92 0.62 -19.44
CA GLU A 166 5.76 0.72 -18.55
C GLU A 166 6.16 0.57 -17.08
N LEU A 167 6.97 -0.42 -16.72
CA LEU A 167 7.41 -0.60 -15.33
C LEU A 167 8.24 0.57 -14.80
N ARG A 168 8.85 1.36 -15.69
CA ARG A 168 9.74 2.47 -15.35
C ARG A 168 9.05 3.82 -15.36
N HIS A 169 8.08 4.01 -16.26
CA HIS A 169 7.44 5.29 -16.53
C HIS A 169 5.92 5.29 -16.28
N GLY A 170 5.27 4.12 -16.32
CA GLY A 170 3.85 3.93 -16.08
C GLY A 170 3.52 3.87 -14.59
N ILE A 171 3.59 5.02 -13.92
CA ILE A 171 3.54 5.10 -12.45
C ILE A 171 2.15 5.41 -11.89
N HIS A 172 1.17 5.76 -12.74
CA HIS A 172 -0.15 6.23 -12.28
C HIS A 172 -1.24 6.03 -13.34
N GLY A 173 -2.35 5.38 -13.05
CA GLY A 173 -3.42 5.06 -14.01
C GLY A 173 -2.96 4.24 -15.23
N GLY A 174 -1.73 3.71 -15.22
CA GLY A 174 -1.12 2.99 -16.33
C GLY A 174 -1.65 1.57 -16.50
N ALA A 175 -0.93 0.75 -17.26
CA ALA A 175 -1.30 -0.63 -17.54
C ALA A 175 -1.41 -1.48 -16.27
N VAL A 176 -0.56 -1.24 -15.27
CA VAL A 176 -0.48 -2.05 -14.04
C VAL A 176 -1.77 -1.92 -13.23
N GLU A 177 -2.15 -0.70 -12.87
CA GLU A 177 -3.36 -0.42 -12.08
C GLU A 177 -4.64 -0.71 -12.86
N THR A 178 -4.67 -0.30 -14.14
CA THR A 178 -5.80 -0.59 -15.02
C THR A 178 -6.03 -2.11 -15.16
N SER A 179 -4.96 -2.92 -15.15
CA SER A 179 -5.10 -4.39 -15.20
C SER A 179 -5.80 -4.94 -13.96
N ILE A 180 -5.43 -4.46 -12.77
CA ILE A 180 -6.09 -4.86 -11.50
C ILE A 180 -7.55 -4.43 -11.49
N MET A 181 -7.82 -3.20 -11.92
CA MET A 181 -9.18 -2.66 -12.01
C MET A 181 -10.05 -3.45 -12.99
N LEU A 182 -9.51 -3.84 -14.15
CA LEU A 182 -10.21 -4.71 -15.11
C LEU A 182 -10.46 -6.12 -14.56
N ALA A 183 -9.58 -6.64 -13.71
CA ALA A 183 -9.74 -7.95 -13.10
C ALA A 183 -10.85 -7.98 -12.05
N ARG A 184 -10.85 -7.00 -11.14
CA ARG A 184 -11.67 -7.06 -9.91
C ARG A 184 -12.88 -6.14 -9.94
N TYR A 185 -12.79 -5.02 -10.64
CA TYR A 185 -13.83 -3.98 -10.67
C TYR A 185 -14.10 -3.49 -12.11
N PRO A 186 -14.31 -4.39 -13.10
CA PRO A 186 -14.41 -3.99 -14.51
C PRO A 186 -15.55 -3.00 -14.81
N HIS A 187 -16.58 -2.96 -13.96
CA HIS A 187 -17.72 -2.03 -14.08
C HIS A 187 -17.38 -0.59 -13.72
N THR A 188 -16.27 -0.36 -13.02
CA THR A 188 -15.80 0.98 -12.63
C THR A 188 -14.88 1.61 -13.68
N VAL A 189 -14.40 0.80 -14.64
CA VAL A 189 -13.46 1.23 -15.68
C VAL A 189 -14.23 1.72 -16.90
N ARG A 190 -14.02 2.98 -17.30
CA ARG A 190 -14.52 3.55 -18.56
C ARG A 190 -13.63 3.09 -19.71
N LYS A 191 -13.95 1.94 -20.29
CA LYS A 191 -13.13 1.26 -21.32
C LYS A 191 -12.87 2.12 -22.56
N GLU A 192 -13.84 2.96 -22.92
CA GLU A 192 -13.77 3.91 -24.02
C GLU A 192 -12.77 5.06 -23.81
N ALA A 193 -12.36 5.30 -22.56
CA ALA A 193 -11.39 6.32 -22.18
C ALA A 193 -9.98 5.77 -21.95
N ILE A 194 -9.77 4.45 -22.11
CA ILE A 194 -8.43 3.83 -22.03
C ILE A 194 -7.58 4.34 -23.20
N ALA A 195 -6.41 4.88 -22.88
CA ALA A 195 -5.49 5.45 -23.86
C ALA A 195 -4.02 5.24 -23.45
N ASP A 196 -3.09 5.61 -24.34
CA ASP A 196 -1.67 5.76 -24.01
C ASP A 196 -1.45 7.17 -23.42
N PHE A 197 -1.38 7.25 -22.08
CA PHE A 197 -1.10 8.49 -21.37
C PHE A 197 0.41 8.70 -21.28
N ARG A 198 1.01 8.93 -22.45
CA ARG A 198 2.46 8.94 -22.63
C ARG A 198 3.16 9.90 -21.66
N PRO A 199 4.03 9.41 -20.75
CA PRO A 199 4.71 10.26 -19.77
C PRO A 199 5.78 11.16 -20.36
N ALA A 200 5.85 12.42 -19.90
CA ALA A 200 6.96 13.34 -20.21
C ALA A 200 8.32 12.79 -19.75
N SER A 201 8.34 11.95 -18.70
CA SER A 201 9.54 11.33 -18.14
C SER A 201 10.32 10.48 -19.15
N ILE A 202 9.68 9.93 -20.19
CA ILE A 202 10.37 9.20 -21.27
C ILE A 202 11.24 10.14 -22.10
N ALA A 203 10.76 11.34 -22.40
CA ALA A 203 11.54 12.35 -23.12
C ALA A 203 12.67 12.92 -22.24
N MET A 204 12.43 13.04 -20.92
CA MET A 204 13.42 13.50 -19.97
C MET A 204 14.62 12.56 -19.87
N GLU A 205 14.40 11.25 -19.85
CA GLU A 205 15.49 10.27 -19.77
C GLU A 205 16.52 10.44 -20.90
N LYS A 206 16.05 10.77 -22.11
CA LYS A 206 16.93 10.97 -23.28
C LYS A 206 17.81 12.22 -23.14
N LYS A 207 17.43 13.17 -22.30
CA LYS A 207 18.08 14.48 -22.13
C LYS A 207 18.88 14.59 -20.84
N PHE A 208 18.46 13.92 -19.77
CA PHE A 208 19.03 14.05 -18.44
C PHE A 208 19.56 12.71 -17.93
N ARG A 209 20.84 12.69 -17.54
CA ARG A 209 21.49 11.48 -17.03
C ARG A 209 21.01 11.04 -15.65
N TRP A 210 20.77 12.00 -14.75
CA TRP A 210 20.49 11.72 -13.33
C TRP A 210 19.11 12.18 -12.89
N LEU A 211 18.68 13.36 -13.33
CA LEU A 211 17.38 13.93 -12.98
C LEU A 211 16.23 13.14 -13.62
N SER A 212 15.24 12.74 -12.83
CA SER A 212 14.09 11.94 -13.26
C SER A 212 12.86 12.21 -12.39
N ALA A 213 11.67 11.81 -12.82
CA ALA A 213 10.46 11.88 -11.98
C ALA A 213 10.41 10.77 -10.91
N HIS A 214 11.21 9.70 -11.08
CA HIS A 214 11.21 8.57 -10.14
C HIS A 214 12.62 8.05 -9.84
N ARG A 215 13.30 7.47 -10.84
CA ARG A 215 14.68 6.97 -10.72
C ARG A 215 15.52 7.44 -11.92
N PRO A 216 16.83 7.72 -11.75
CA PRO A 216 17.63 7.44 -10.56
C PRO A 216 17.56 8.51 -9.46
N VAL A 217 17.38 9.80 -9.78
CA VAL A 217 17.25 10.88 -8.79
C VAL A 217 15.93 11.63 -9.01
N PRO A 218 14.91 11.43 -8.15
CA PRO A 218 13.60 12.04 -8.30
C PRO A 218 13.61 13.55 -7.99
N PHE A 219 12.82 14.33 -8.74
CA PHE A 219 12.33 15.65 -8.31
C PHE A 219 10.87 15.55 -7.86
N ALA A 220 10.38 16.55 -7.13
CA ALA A 220 8.96 16.65 -6.78
C ALA A 220 8.16 17.12 -8.01
N TRP A 221 7.24 16.29 -8.48
CA TRP A 221 6.39 16.55 -9.64
C TRP A 221 4.93 16.70 -9.20
N GLN A 222 4.14 17.38 -10.03
CA GLN A 222 2.68 17.33 -10.04
C GLN A 222 2.24 16.45 -11.22
N ALA A 223 1.11 15.76 -11.13
CA ALA A 223 0.69 14.79 -12.14
C ALA A 223 0.64 15.40 -13.56
N GLN A 224 0.19 16.67 -13.68
CA GLN A 224 0.18 17.41 -14.93
C GLN A 224 1.57 17.72 -15.51
N ASP A 225 2.64 17.69 -14.71
CA ASP A 225 4.02 17.82 -15.21
C ASP A 225 4.41 16.59 -16.04
N LEU A 226 3.81 15.43 -15.74
CA LEU A 226 4.10 14.17 -16.41
C LEU A 226 3.12 13.88 -17.53
N ASN A 227 1.83 14.20 -17.34
CA ASN A 227 0.81 14.11 -18.36
C ASN A 227 -0.44 14.94 -17.96
N GLU A 228 -0.94 15.77 -18.87
CA GLU A 228 -2.08 16.67 -18.60
C GLU A 228 -3.36 15.92 -18.16
N SER A 229 -3.57 14.69 -18.64
CA SER A 229 -4.74 13.88 -18.26
C SER A 229 -4.74 13.45 -16.80
N GLY A 230 -3.59 13.51 -16.14
CA GLY A 230 -3.36 13.02 -14.79
C GLY A 230 -2.90 11.57 -14.72
N ALA A 231 -3.28 10.71 -15.67
CA ALA A 231 -2.71 9.37 -15.80
C ALA A 231 -1.34 9.41 -16.51
N VAL A 232 -0.46 8.50 -16.13
CA VAL A 232 0.94 8.41 -16.51
C VAL A 232 1.27 6.94 -16.80
N GLY A 233 1.18 6.53 -18.08
CA GLY A 233 1.42 5.15 -18.52
C GLY A 233 0.55 4.71 -19.69
N ASP A 234 0.88 3.57 -20.32
CA ASP A 234 0.13 3.05 -21.46
C ASP A 234 -0.98 2.09 -21.01
N ALA A 235 -2.13 2.64 -20.63
CA ALA A 235 -3.28 1.85 -20.17
C ALA A 235 -3.85 0.91 -21.24
N THR A 236 -3.53 1.11 -22.54
CA THR A 236 -3.94 0.20 -23.62
C THR A 236 -3.31 -1.19 -23.52
N LYS A 237 -2.24 -1.34 -22.73
CA LYS A 237 -1.57 -2.63 -22.48
C LYS A 237 -2.13 -3.41 -21.29
N ALA A 238 -3.18 -2.89 -20.66
CA ALA A 238 -3.84 -3.52 -19.53
C ALA A 238 -4.70 -4.73 -19.94
N SER A 239 -4.79 -5.73 -19.06
CA SER A 239 -5.78 -6.80 -19.19
C SER A 239 -6.16 -7.36 -17.83
N ALA A 240 -7.38 -7.91 -17.73
CA ALA A 240 -7.84 -8.57 -16.49
C ALA A 240 -6.91 -9.72 -16.07
N GLU A 241 -6.40 -10.49 -17.04
CA GLU A 241 -5.48 -11.61 -16.75
C GLU A 241 -4.16 -11.13 -16.13
N LYS A 242 -3.61 -9.99 -16.59
CA LYS A 242 -2.45 -9.38 -15.94
C LYS A 242 -2.76 -8.92 -14.53
N GLY A 243 -3.98 -8.41 -14.29
CA GLY A 243 -4.44 -7.99 -12.97
C GLY A 243 -4.49 -9.13 -11.97
N GLU A 244 -5.04 -10.28 -12.37
CA GLU A 244 -5.07 -11.48 -11.53
C GLU A 244 -3.65 -11.98 -11.20
N GLN A 245 -2.74 -11.97 -12.19
CA GLN A 245 -1.33 -12.35 -11.97
C GLN A 245 -0.60 -11.39 -11.02
N LEU A 246 -0.85 -10.08 -11.13
CA LEU A 246 -0.31 -9.07 -10.20
C LEU A 246 -0.77 -9.29 -8.77
N LEU A 247 -2.07 -9.50 -8.58
CA LEU A 247 -2.67 -9.73 -7.26
C LEU A 247 -2.13 -11.01 -6.62
N ASP A 248 -2.05 -12.11 -7.37
CA ASP A 248 -1.52 -13.37 -6.86
C ASP A 248 -0.03 -13.26 -6.48
N HIS A 249 0.79 -12.65 -7.35
CA HIS A 249 2.22 -12.46 -7.11
C HIS A 249 2.47 -11.63 -5.86
N GLY A 250 1.87 -10.44 -5.78
CA GLY A 250 2.06 -9.54 -4.64
C GLY A 250 1.52 -10.14 -3.34
N ALA A 251 0.35 -10.78 -3.38
CA ALA A 251 -0.26 -11.36 -2.18
C ALA A 251 0.56 -12.53 -1.61
N ARG A 252 1.15 -13.38 -2.46
CA ARG A 252 2.08 -14.43 -2.02
C ARG A 252 3.30 -13.84 -1.33
N ALA A 253 3.97 -12.89 -1.98
CA ALA A 253 5.16 -12.23 -1.42
C ALA A 253 4.86 -11.49 -0.11
N PHE A 254 3.66 -10.94 0.04
CA PHE A 254 3.25 -10.31 1.29
C PHE A 254 2.94 -11.32 2.40
N CYS A 255 2.37 -12.48 2.07
CA CYS A 255 2.24 -13.57 3.05
C CYS A 255 3.60 -14.06 3.53
N GLU A 256 4.59 -14.16 2.64
CA GLU A 256 5.98 -14.47 2.99
C GLU A 256 6.59 -13.38 3.89
N LEU A 257 6.37 -12.10 3.58
CA LEU A 257 6.79 -11.00 4.47
C LEU A 257 6.14 -11.10 5.86
N LEU A 258 4.85 -11.44 5.94
CA LEU A 258 4.15 -11.60 7.22
C LEU A 258 4.72 -12.78 8.04
N ASP A 259 5.13 -13.86 7.38
CA ASP A 259 5.81 -14.99 8.01
C ASP A 259 7.21 -14.60 8.53
N ASP A 260 7.98 -13.82 7.76
CA ASP A 260 9.24 -13.24 8.22
C ASP A 260 9.04 -12.33 9.44
N VAL A 261 8.00 -11.50 9.42
CA VAL A 261 7.63 -10.64 10.55
C VAL A 261 7.22 -11.47 11.78
N ASP A 262 6.51 -12.60 11.64
CA ASP A 262 6.17 -13.48 12.78
C ASP A 262 7.42 -14.10 13.40
N LYS A 263 8.37 -14.57 12.57
CA LYS A 263 9.62 -15.17 13.02
C LYS A 263 10.59 -14.17 13.64
N PHE A 264 10.50 -12.90 13.27
CA PHE A 264 11.38 -11.87 13.79
C PHE A 264 11.10 -11.53 15.26
N ASP A 265 12.11 -11.64 16.12
CA ASP A 265 12.04 -11.22 17.53
C ASP A 265 12.54 -9.78 17.70
N PRO A 266 11.64 -8.79 17.93
CA PRO A 266 12.04 -7.39 18.11
C PRO A 266 12.83 -7.13 19.40
N GLU A 267 12.78 -8.03 20.39
CA GLU A 267 13.52 -7.90 21.65
C GLU A 267 15.05 -8.06 21.45
N LEU A 268 15.48 -8.66 20.34
CA LEU A 268 16.91 -8.72 19.96
C LEU A 268 17.58 -7.34 19.88
N PHE A 269 16.80 -6.29 19.59
CA PHE A 269 17.28 -4.91 19.51
C PHE A 269 17.06 -4.09 20.79
N LEU A 270 16.24 -4.59 21.72
CA LEU A 270 15.92 -3.89 22.97
C LEU A 270 16.85 -4.29 24.12
N ARG A 271 17.64 -5.35 23.94
CA ARG A 271 18.78 -5.67 24.81
C ARG A 271 19.81 -4.56 24.71
N LYS A 272 19.71 -3.57 25.60
CA LYS A 272 20.83 -2.69 25.93
C LYS A 272 21.94 -3.58 26.52
N ALA A 273 23.16 -3.42 26.01
CA ALA A 273 24.36 -3.84 26.72
C ALA A 273 24.46 -3.12 28.07
#